data_AF-A0A1P8AN48-F1
#
_entry.id   AF-A0A1P8AN48-F1
#
_cell.length_a   1.000
_cell.length_b   1.000
_cell.length_c   1.000
_cell.angle_alpha   90.00
_cell.angle_beta   90.00
_cell.angle_gamma   90.00
#
_symmetry.space_group_name_H-M   'P 1'
#
loop_
_entity.id
_entity.type
_entity.pdbx_description
1 polymer ?
#
loop_
_entity_poly.entity_id
_entity_poly.type
_entity_poly.pdbx_seq_one_letter_code
_entity_poly.pdbx_strand_id
1 'polypeptide(L)'
;MVRSNDVKFQVYDAELTHFDLESNNNLQYSLSLNLSIRNSKSSIGIHYDRFEATVYYMNQRLGAVPMPLFYLGSKNTMLLRALFEGQTLVLLKGNERKKFEDDQKTGVYRIDVKLSINFRVMVLHLVTWPMKPVVRCHLKIPLALGSSNSTGGHKKMLLIGQLVKDTSANLREASETDHRRDVAQSKKIADAKLAKDFEAALKEFQKAQHITVERETSYIPFDPKGSFSSSEVDIGYDRSQEQRVLMESRRQEIVLLDNEISLNEARIEAREQGIQEVKHQISEVMEMFKDLAVMVDHQGTIDDIDEKIDNLRSAAAQGKSHLVKASNTQGSNSSLMCLCWK
;
A
#
# COMPACT_ATOMS: atom_id res chain seq x y z
N MET A 1 -30.08 -0.61 31.07
CA MET A 1 -29.11 -1.49 30.38
C MET A 1 -28.37 -0.66 29.34
N VAL A 2 -27.08 -0.42 29.50
CA VAL A 2 -26.25 0.26 28.48
C VAL A 2 -26.01 -0.77 27.37
N ARG A 3 -26.48 -0.50 26.15
CA ARG A 3 -26.32 -1.43 25.02
C ARG A 3 -24.92 -1.25 24.42
N SER A 4 -24.37 -2.32 23.84
CA SER A 4 -23.02 -2.38 23.24
C SER A 4 -22.72 -1.27 22.21
N ASN A 5 -23.75 -0.66 21.60
CA ASN A 5 -23.60 0.39 20.59
C ASN A 5 -23.49 1.82 21.15
N ASP A 6 -23.52 1.97 22.47
CA ASP A 6 -23.63 3.26 23.13
C ASP A 6 -22.28 3.97 23.28
N VAL A 7 -21.20 3.17 23.37
CA VAL A 7 -19.82 3.62 23.47
C VAL A 7 -18.97 2.88 22.45
N LYS A 8 -18.37 3.61 21.51
CA LYS A 8 -17.54 3.05 20.44
C LYS A 8 -16.08 3.34 20.70
N PHE A 9 -15.25 2.31 20.60
CA PHE A 9 -13.79 2.39 20.65
C PHE A 9 -13.24 2.11 19.26
N GLN A 10 -12.34 2.95 18.77
CA GLN A 10 -11.73 2.78 17.47
C GLN A 10 -10.27 3.19 17.52
N VAL A 11 -9.41 2.41 16.87
CA VAL A 11 -8.09 2.89 16.44
C VAL A 11 -8.30 3.40 15.01
N TYR A 12 -8.22 4.71 14.82
CA TYR A 12 -8.52 5.32 13.52
C TYR A 12 -7.25 5.60 12.71
N ASP A 13 -6.10 5.65 13.38
CA ASP A 13 -4.80 5.84 12.76
C ASP A 13 -3.70 5.12 13.56
N ALA A 14 -2.72 4.58 12.86
CA ALA A 14 -1.65 3.77 13.43
C ALA A 14 -0.41 3.85 12.54
N GLU A 15 0.73 4.13 13.15
CA GLU A 15 2.00 4.33 12.46
C GLU A 15 3.08 3.48 13.10
N LEU A 16 3.70 2.60 12.32
CA LEU A 16 4.82 1.76 12.73
C LEU A 16 6.07 2.26 12.00
N THR A 17 7.03 2.86 12.71
CA THR A 17 8.23 3.46 12.10
C THR A 17 9.45 2.55 12.18
N HIS A 18 9.50 1.70 13.21
CA HIS A 18 10.56 0.73 13.41
C HIS A 18 9.96 -0.62 13.80
N PHE A 19 10.45 -1.69 13.21
CA PHE A 19 10.06 -3.07 13.54
C PHE A 19 11.11 -4.05 13.00
N ASP A 20 12.12 -4.33 13.81
CA ASP A 20 13.27 -5.16 13.41
C ASP A 20 13.61 -6.20 14.48
N LEU A 21 13.79 -7.45 14.05
CA LEU A 21 14.07 -8.59 14.91
C LEU A 21 15.56 -8.94 14.82
N GLU A 22 16.29 -8.66 15.89
CA GLU A 22 17.71 -8.98 16.02
C GLU A 22 17.96 -10.50 16.11
N SER A 23 19.20 -10.91 15.87
CA SER A 23 19.64 -12.32 15.92
C SER A 23 19.46 -12.98 17.30
N ASN A 24 19.42 -12.21 18.37
CA ASN A 24 19.14 -12.62 19.75
C ASN A 24 17.62 -12.78 20.05
N ASN A 25 16.75 -12.62 19.04
CA ASN A 25 15.29 -12.56 19.15
C ASN A 25 14.75 -11.33 19.91
N ASN A 26 15.54 -10.28 20.03
CA ASN A 26 15.11 -8.99 20.53
C ASN A 26 14.43 -8.21 19.39
N LEU A 27 13.14 -7.93 19.53
CA LEU A 27 12.39 -7.13 18.58
C LEU A 27 12.42 -5.68 19.03
N GLN A 28 13.06 -4.82 18.23
CA GLN A 28 12.97 -3.38 18.38
C GLN A 28 11.76 -2.85 17.63
N TYR A 29 11.00 -1.95 18.24
CA TYR A 29 9.82 -1.37 17.62
C TYR A 29 9.54 0.07 18.05
N SER A 30 8.91 0.82 17.15
CA SER A 30 8.32 2.14 17.44
C SER A 30 6.97 2.23 16.74
N LEU A 31 5.91 2.30 17.55
CA LEU A 31 4.51 2.27 17.14
C LEU A 31 3.74 3.40 17.82
N SER A 32 3.03 4.21 17.03
CA SER A 32 2.06 5.18 17.52
C SER A 32 0.64 4.77 17.13
N LEU A 33 -0.30 4.89 18.08
CA LEU A 33 -1.72 4.59 17.88
C LEU A 33 -2.56 5.80 18.24
N ASN A 34 -3.47 6.17 17.35
CA ASN A 34 -4.46 7.22 17.58
C ASN A 34 -5.84 6.57 17.76
N LEU A 35 -6.42 6.79 18.93
CA LEU A 35 -7.66 6.16 19.37
C LEU A 35 -8.78 7.19 19.53
N SER A 36 -10.00 6.80 19.18
CA SER A 36 -11.21 7.55 19.47
C SER A 36 -12.16 6.74 20.35
N ILE A 37 -12.73 7.42 21.34
CA ILE A 37 -13.72 6.86 22.25
C ILE A 37 -14.95 7.75 22.19
N ARG A 38 -16.02 7.26 21.58
CA ARG A 38 -17.25 8.02 21.35
C ARG A 38 -18.38 7.51 22.22
N ASN A 39 -18.88 8.36 23.12
CA ASN A 39 -20.14 8.15 23.81
C ASN A 39 -21.27 8.73 22.95
N SER A 40 -22.09 7.87 22.36
CA SER A 40 -23.22 8.30 21.51
C SER A 40 -24.49 8.56 22.32
N LYS A 41 -24.48 8.28 23.63
CA LYS A 41 -25.65 8.47 24.50
C LYS A 41 -25.68 9.86 25.11
N SER A 42 -26.86 10.47 25.06
CA SER A 42 -27.11 11.76 25.72
C SER A 42 -27.36 11.64 27.22
N SER A 43 -27.76 10.46 27.70
CA SER A 43 -28.27 10.25 29.06
C SER A 43 -27.22 9.75 30.06
N ILE A 44 -25.99 9.47 29.61
CA ILE A 44 -24.94 8.88 30.45
C ILE A 44 -23.64 9.65 30.32
N GLY A 45 -22.94 9.77 31.44
CA GLY A 45 -21.52 10.12 31.50
C GLY A 45 -20.70 8.92 31.92
N ILE A 46 -19.41 8.88 31.56
CA ILE A 46 -18.55 7.73 31.86
C ILE A 46 -17.22 8.23 32.41
N HIS A 47 -16.88 7.82 33.62
CA HIS A 47 -15.58 8.05 34.22
C HIS A 47 -14.65 6.90 33.87
N TYR A 48 -13.55 7.17 33.17
CA TYR A 48 -12.49 6.20 32.89
C TYR A 48 -11.44 6.30 33.99
N ASP A 49 -11.61 5.50 35.04
CA ASP A 49 -10.77 5.53 36.25
C ASP A 49 -9.47 4.75 36.12
N ARG A 50 -9.42 3.79 35.19
CA ARG A 50 -8.19 3.13 34.75
C ARG A 50 -8.31 2.81 33.27
N PHE A 51 -7.26 3.11 32.52
CA PHE A 51 -7.21 2.74 31.13
C PHE A 51 -5.76 2.42 30.75
N GLU A 52 -5.53 1.22 30.21
CA GLU A 52 -4.23 0.76 29.73
C GLU A 52 -4.39 0.19 28.32
N ALA A 53 -3.50 0.61 27.41
CA ALA A 53 -3.38 0.02 26.08
C ALA A 53 -2.18 -0.93 26.08
N THR A 54 -2.38 -2.18 25.65
CA THR A 54 -1.33 -3.19 25.53
C THR A 54 -1.23 -3.66 24.09
N VAL A 55 -0.02 -3.81 23.58
CA VAL A 55 0.25 -4.24 22.21
C VAL A 55 0.85 -5.64 22.21
N TYR A 56 0.41 -6.47 21.26
CA TYR A 56 0.90 -7.81 21.04
C TYR A 56 1.25 -8.03 19.57
N TYR A 57 2.27 -8.85 19.34
CA TYR A 57 2.60 -9.38 18.02
C TYR A 57 2.76 -10.90 18.12
N MET A 58 1.99 -11.65 17.33
CA MET A 58 1.98 -13.12 17.37
C MET A 58 1.82 -13.67 18.81
N ASN A 59 0.85 -13.13 19.57
CA ASN A 59 0.61 -13.42 20.99
C ASN A 59 1.74 -13.06 21.98
N GLN A 60 2.86 -12.50 21.52
CA GLN A 60 3.92 -12.00 22.39
C GLN A 60 3.63 -10.54 22.76
N ARG A 61 3.68 -10.22 24.05
CA ARG A 61 3.45 -8.86 24.54
C ARG A 61 4.63 -7.97 24.18
N LEU A 62 4.37 -6.90 23.44
CA LEU A 62 5.38 -5.90 23.12
C LEU A 62 5.54 -4.92 24.28
N GLY A 63 4.47 -4.20 24.61
CA GLY A 63 4.48 -3.23 25.69
C GLY A 63 3.08 -2.90 26.18
N ALA A 64 3.00 -2.18 27.29
CA ALA A 64 1.77 -1.59 27.78
C ALA A 64 2.00 -0.15 28.23
N VAL A 65 1.04 0.71 27.93
CA VAL A 65 1.09 2.14 28.19
C VAL A 65 -0.19 2.53 28.92
N PRO A 66 -0.08 3.22 30.08
CA PRO A 66 -1.25 3.80 30.73
C PRO A 66 -1.78 4.97 29.89
N MET A 67 -3.10 5.00 29.71
CA MET A 67 -3.80 6.07 29.00
C MET A 67 -4.32 7.11 30.00
N PRO A 68 -4.53 8.37 29.58
CA PRO A 68 -5.09 9.40 30.43
C PRO A 68 -6.45 8.97 31.02
N LEU A 69 -6.67 9.34 32.28
CA LEU A 69 -7.97 9.20 32.93
C LEU A 69 -8.83 10.41 32.57
N PHE A 70 -10.10 10.19 32.22
CA PHE A 70 -10.99 11.27 31.81
C PHE A 70 -12.45 10.95 32.06
N TYR A 71 -13.25 12.01 32.10
CA TYR A 71 -14.70 11.91 32.06
C TYR A 71 -15.18 12.13 30.62
N LEU A 72 -15.95 11.18 30.11
CA LEU A 72 -16.61 11.27 28.81
C LEU A 72 -18.08 11.61 29.03
N GLY A 73 -18.40 12.87 28.80
CA GLY A 73 -19.78 13.36 28.86
C GLY A 73 -20.67 12.78 27.77
N SER A 74 -21.93 13.19 27.81
CA SER A 74 -22.96 12.82 26.85
C SER A 74 -22.63 13.28 25.43
N LYS A 75 -22.87 12.43 24.41
CA LYS A 75 -22.67 12.75 22.99
C LYS A 75 -21.28 13.34 22.67
N ASN A 76 -20.25 12.86 23.38
CA ASN A 76 -18.89 13.38 23.24
C ASN A 76 -17.93 12.31 22.71
N THR A 77 -16.85 12.75 22.07
CA THR A 77 -15.76 11.91 21.57
C THR A 77 -14.45 12.39 22.17
N MET A 78 -13.71 11.46 22.78
CA MET A 78 -12.34 11.72 23.22
C MET A 78 -11.35 11.15 22.21
N LEU A 79 -10.33 11.93 21.87
CA LEU A 79 -9.21 11.50 21.05
C LEU A 79 -7.99 11.29 21.94
N LEU A 80 -7.30 10.18 21.75
CA LEU A 80 -6.17 9.78 22.58
C LEU A 80 -5.04 9.26 21.70
N ARG A 81 -3.81 9.45 22.16
CA ARG A 81 -2.61 8.93 21.51
C ARG A 81 -1.85 8.01 22.45
N ALA A 82 -1.43 6.86 21.95
CA ALA A 82 -0.60 5.90 22.67
C ALA A 82 0.72 5.71 21.90
N LEU A 83 1.84 5.79 22.62
CA LEU A 83 3.19 5.69 22.06
C LEU A 83 3.90 4.48 22.65
N PHE A 84 4.33 3.57 21.78
CA PHE A 84 5.02 2.34 22.14
C PHE A 84 6.40 2.34 21.50
N GLU A 85 7.43 2.59 22.30
CA GLU A 85 8.82 2.55 21.86
C GLU A 85 9.59 1.64 22.79
N GLY A 86 10.43 0.78 22.21
CA GLY A 86 11.32 -0.06 22.99
C GLY A 86 11.74 -1.31 22.26
N GLN A 87 12.22 -2.25 23.07
CA GLN A 87 12.68 -3.54 22.61
C GLN A 87 12.15 -4.62 23.55
N THR A 88 11.77 -5.77 23.00
CA THR A 88 11.28 -6.90 23.79
C THR A 88 11.81 -8.21 23.24
N LEU A 89 12.05 -9.19 24.11
CA LEU A 89 12.43 -10.53 23.68
C LEU A 89 11.18 -11.26 23.17
N VAL A 90 11.18 -11.63 21.88
CA VAL A 90 10.05 -12.29 21.22
C VAL A 90 10.44 -13.72 20.85
N LEU A 91 9.84 -14.71 21.51
CA LEU A 91 10.10 -16.12 21.18
C LEU A 91 9.14 -16.62 20.10
N LEU A 92 9.50 -16.44 18.83
CA LEU A 92 8.73 -16.94 17.70
C LEU A 92 9.06 -18.41 17.42
N LYS A 93 8.07 -19.30 17.49
CA LYS A 93 8.24 -20.74 17.24
C LYS A 93 7.63 -21.19 15.93
N GLY A 94 8.33 -22.02 15.16
CA GLY A 94 7.81 -22.76 14.00
C GLY A 94 7.01 -21.88 13.02
N ASN A 95 5.68 -21.99 13.10
CA ASN A 95 4.73 -21.23 12.25
C ASN A 95 4.78 -19.72 12.46
N GLU A 96 5.10 -19.23 13.66
CA GLU A 96 5.19 -17.79 13.94
C GLU A 96 6.39 -17.16 13.23
N ARG A 97 7.50 -17.90 13.12
CA ARG A 97 8.69 -17.44 12.38
C ARG A 97 8.42 -17.30 10.89
N LYS A 98 7.72 -18.28 10.30
CA LYS A 98 7.28 -18.20 8.90
C LYS A 98 6.36 -16.99 8.67
N LYS A 99 5.41 -16.74 9.57
CA LYS A 99 4.53 -15.57 9.48
C LYS A 99 5.30 -14.25 9.61
N PHE A 100 6.32 -14.19 10.47
CA PHE A 100 7.18 -13.02 10.56
C PHE A 100 7.96 -12.80 9.27
N GLU A 101 8.53 -13.84 8.67
CA GLU A 101 9.20 -13.74 7.36
C GLU A 101 8.25 -13.25 6.26
N ASP A 102 6.98 -13.68 6.28
CA ASP A 102 5.95 -13.20 5.34
C ASP A 102 5.54 -11.74 5.62
N ASP A 103 5.37 -11.36 6.88
CA ASP A 103 5.09 -9.98 7.28
C ASP A 103 6.25 -9.05 6.88
N GLN A 104 7.50 -9.50 7.03
CA GLN A 104 8.71 -8.78 6.62
C GLN A 104 8.79 -8.61 5.10
N LYS A 105 8.48 -9.66 4.32
CA LYS A 105 8.41 -9.58 2.84
C LYS A 105 7.32 -8.63 2.35
N THR A 106 6.16 -8.64 3.01
CA THR A 106 5.02 -7.77 2.63
C THR A 106 5.18 -6.34 3.15
N GLY A 107 6.00 -6.15 4.19
CA GLY A 107 6.14 -4.90 4.92
C GLY A 107 4.90 -4.53 5.74
N VAL A 108 3.99 -5.47 5.99
CA VAL A 108 2.73 -5.26 6.71
C VAL A 108 2.65 -6.20 7.90
N TYR A 109 2.59 -5.62 9.09
CA TYR A 109 2.63 -6.35 10.35
C TYR A 109 1.25 -6.47 10.98
N ARG A 110 0.89 -7.67 11.44
CA ARG A 110 -0.37 -7.94 12.14
C ARG A 110 -0.18 -7.71 13.64
N ILE A 111 -0.69 -6.59 14.14
CA ILE A 111 -0.50 -6.14 15.52
C ILE A 111 -1.86 -6.15 16.24
N ASP A 112 -1.89 -6.76 17.42
CA ASP A 112 -3.09 -6.84 18.26
C ASP A 112 -3.01 -5.82 19.39
N VAL A 113 -4.05 -5.01 19.54
CA VAL A 113 -4.17 -4.00 20.60
C VAL A 113 -5.26 -4.44 21.57
N LYS A 114 -4.93 -4.47 22.86
CA LYS A 114 -5.84 -4.77 23.95
C LYS A 114 -6.00 -3.54 24.83
N LEU A 115 -7.21 -3.01 24.91
CA LEU A 115 -7.59 -1.92 25.80
C LEU A 115 -8.20 -2.52 27.06
N SER A 116 -7.52 -2.36 28.20
CA SER A 116 -7.99 -2.79 29.51
C SER A 116 -8.51 -1.58 30.28
N ILE A 117 -9.82 -1.55 30.55
CA ILE A 117 -10.49 -0.36 31.07
C ILE A 117 -11.16 -0.70 32.39
N ASN A 118 -11.17 0.25 33.32
CA ASN A 118 -12.08 0.28 34.45
C ASN A 118 -12.86 1.60 34.39
N PHE A 119 -14.17 1.53 34.27
CA PHE A 119 -15.02 2.72 34.22
C PHE A 119 -16.22 2.65 35.14
N ARG A 120 -16.75 3.82 35.50
CA ARG A 120 -18.04 3.98 36.18
C ARG A 120 -18.99 4.78 35.29
N VAL A 121 -20.21 4.29 35.13
CA VAL A 121 -21.25 5.02 34.38
C VAL A 121 -21.99 5.90 35.37
N MET A 122 -22.18 7.15 35.00
CA MET A 122 -23.04 8.09 35.70
C MET A 122 -24.33 8.23 34.90
N VAL A 123 -25.46 7.93 35.54
CA VAL A 123 -26.79 8.12 34.96
C VAL A 123 -27.52 9.12 35.82
N LEU A 124 -27.74 10.32 35.28
CA LEU A 124 -28.35 11.45 35.99
C LEU A 124 -27.53 11.86 37.24
N HIS A 125 -27.82 11.27 38.41
CA HIS A 125 -27.12 11.50 39.70
C HIS A 125 -26.65 10.20 40.37
N LEU A 126 -26.92 9.03 39.78
CA LEU A 126 -26.45 7.75 40.30
C LEU A 126 -25.16 7.34 39.59
N VAL A 127 -24.14 7.01 40.38
CA VAL A 127 -22.92 6.36 39.90
C VAL A 127 -23.11 4.85 40.00
N THR A 128 -22.92 4.14 38.89
CA THR A 128 -23.01 2.68 38.86
C THR A 128 -21.77 2.02 39.46
N TRP A 129 -21.87 0.72 39.73
CA TRP A 129 -20.73 -0.13 40.05
C TRP A 129 -19.64 -0.07 38.96
N PRO A 130 -18.35 -0.14 39.33
CA PRO A 130 -17.25 -0.12 38.38
C PRO A 130 -17.27 -1.35 37.47
N MET A 131 -17.12 -1.11 36.17
CA MET A 131 -17.08 -2.15 35.14
C MET A 131 -15.69 -2.25 34.53
N LYS A 132 -15.28 -3.47 34.17
CA LYS A 132 -13.93 -3.76 33.66
C LYS A 132 -13.94 -4.39 32.27
N PRO A 133 -14.38 -3.69 31.23
CA PRO A 133 -14.39 -4.26 29.89
C PRO A 133 -12.98 -4.37 29.30
N VAL A 134 -12.86 -5.26 28.33
CA VAL A 134 -11.66 -5.42 27.51
C VAL A 134 -12.05 -5.28 26.05
N VAL A 135 -11.42 -4.35 25.33
CA VAL A 135 -11.60 -4.19 23.88
C VAL A 135 -10.36 -4.74 23.19
N ARG A 136 -10.56 -5.51 22.11
CA ARG A 136 -9.49 -6.04 21.27
C ARG A 136 -9.61 -5.47 19.86
N CYS A 137 -8.51 -4.98 19.31
CA CYS A 137 -8.42 -4.46 17.96
C CYS A 137 -7.31 -5.22 17.22
N HIS A 138 -7.64 -5.77 16.05
CA HIS A 138 -6.71 -6.49 15.19
C HIS A 138 -6.30 -5.56 14.04
N LEU A 139 -5.03 -5.14 14.00
CA LEU A 139 -4.53 -4.15 13.06
C LEU A 139 -3.57 -4.78 12.05
N LYS A 140 -3.57 -4.25 10.82
CA LYS A 140 -2.57 -4.53 9.78
C LYS A 140 -1.86 -3.21 9.47
N ILE A 141 -0.61 -3.08 9.91
CA ILE A 141 0.10 -1.80 9.88
C ILE A 141 1.32 -1.94 8.95
N PRO A 142 1.40 -1.13 7.87
CA PRO A 142 2.61 -1.10 7.05
C PRO A 142 3.75 -0.41 7.80
N LEU A 143 4.99 -0.88 7.62
CA LEU A 143 6.18 -0.23 8.16
C LEU A 143 6.49 1.06 7.39
N ALA A 144 6.53 2.18 8.10
CA ALA A 144 6.91 3.47 7.59
C ALA A 144 8.43 3.54 7.46
N LEU A 145 8.93 3.21 6.26
CA LEU A 145 10.29 3.56 5.86
C LEU A 145 10.44 5.08 5.93
N GLY A 146 11.52 5.54 6.55
CA GLY A 146 11.72 6.91 7.03
C GLY A 146 11.37 8.02 6.04
N SER A 147 10.80 9.08 6.64
CA SER A 147 10.52 10.42 6.12
C SER A 147 9.22 10.67 5.32
N SER A 148 8.51 11.69 5.82
CA SER A 148 7.35 12.46 5.32
C SER A 148 6.08 11.71 4.89
N ASN A 149 5.05 11.85 5.74
CA ASN A 149 3.62 11.92 5.44
C ASN A 149 3.18 11.43 4.06
N SER A 150 2.95 10.13 3.93
CA SER A 150 1.91 9.58 3.05
C SER A 150 1.75 8.08 3.30
N THR A 151 0.51 7.61 3.21
CA THR A 151 0.09 6.21 3.39
C THR A 151 0.89 5.28 2.46
N GLY A 152 1.20 4.05 2.90
CA GLY A 152 2.19 3.15 2.26
C GLY A 152 2.00 2.81 0.77
N GLY A 153 0.85 3.13 0.17
CA GLY A 153 0.67 3.12 -1.29
C GLY A 153 1.38 4.28 -2.00
N HIS A 154 1.32 5.48 -1.43
CA HIS A 154 1.94 6.69 -1.97
C HIS A 154 3.47 6.63 -1.91
N LYS A 155 4.05 6.01 -0.86
CA LYS A 155 5.51 5.83 -0.80
C LYS A 155 6.04 4.91 -1.90
N LYS A 156 5.32 3.84 -2.24
CA LYS A 156 5.69 2.99 -3.40
C LYS A 156 5.53 3.77 -4.71
N MET A 157 4.49 4.58 -4.83
CA MET A 157 4.26 5.39 -6.03
C MET A 157 5.34 6.46 -6.22
N LEU A 158 5.80 7.08 -5.14
CA LEU A 158 6.91 8.03 -5.13
C LEU A 158 8.25 7.36 -5.50
N LEU A 159 8.53 6.19 -4.92
CA LEU A 159 9.73 5.41 -5.24
C LEU A 159 9.76 4.98 -6.70
N ILE A 160 8.64 4.51 -7.23
CA ILE A 160 8.53 4.13 -8.64
C ILE A 160 8.69 5.38 -9.52
N GLY A 161 8.05 6.50 -9.17
CA GLY A 161 8.23 7.77 -9.88
C GLY A 161 9.68 8.21 -9.97
N GLN A 162 10.46 8.08 -8.87
CA GLN A 162 11.89 8.38 -8.87
C GLN A 162 12.68 7.41 -9.76
N LEU A 163 12.41 6.10 -9.67
CA LEU A 163 13.05 5.10 -10.52
C LEU A 163 12.82 5.36 -12.01
N VAL A 164 11.60 5.77 -12.36
CA VAL A 164 11.22 6.09 -13.74
C VAL A 164 11.97 7.33 -14.23
N LYS A 165 12.10 8.37 -13.41
CA LYS A 165 12.90 9.57 -13.72
C LYS A 165 14.38 9.26 -13.91
N ASP A 166 14.96 8.49 -13.01
CA ASP A 166 16.39 8.14 -13.07
C ASP A 166 16.67 7.27 -14.30
N THR A 167 15.78 6.30 -14.58
CA THR A 167 15.92 5.43 -15.75
C THR A 167 15.75 6.20 -17.05
N SER A 168 14.78 7.10 -17.17
CA SER A 168 14.57 7.91 -18.37
C SER A 168 15.74 8.87 -18.65
N ALA A 169 16.32 9.47 -17.60
CA ALA A 169 17.51 10.31 -17.72
C ALA A 169 18.72 9.51 -18.24
N ASN A 170 18.98 8.34 -17.65
CA ASN A 170 20.07 7.46 -18.07
C ASN A 170 19.89 6.96 -19.52
N LEU A 171 18.65 6.66 -19.89
CA LEU A 171 18.33 6.15 -21.24
C LEU A 171 18.48 7.25 -22.30
N ARG A 172 18.14 8.50 -21.95
CA ARG A 172 18.40 9.67 -22.79
C ARG A 172 19.89 9.90 -23.00
N GLU A 173 20.68 9.87 -21.92
CA GLU A 173 22.14 10.00 -22.01
C GLU A 173 22.74 8.89 -22.91
N ALA A 174 22.29 7.65 -22.74
CA ALA A 174 22.71 6.53 -23.57
C ALA A 174 22.36 6.75 -25.06
N SER A 175 21.14 7.22 -25.36
CA SER A 175 20.73 7.55 -26.73
C SER A 175 21.57 8.69 -27.34
N GLU A 176 21.89 9.73 -26.58
CA GLU A 176 22.75 10.82 -27.04
C GLU A 176 24.16 10.32 -27.40
N THR A 177 24.70 9.34 -26.67
CA THR A 177 25.98 8.71 -27.02
C THR A 177 25.93 7.90 -28.32
N ASP A 178 24.78 7.30 -28.65
CA ASP A 178 24.60 6.49 -29.88
C ASP A 178 24.64 7.30 -31.18
N HIS A 179 24.46 8.62 -31.10
CA HIS A 179 24.56 9.52 -32.25
C HIS A 179 26.01 9.77 -32.69
N ARG A 180 27.00 9.36 -31.90
CA ARG A 180 28.43 9.49 -32.25
C ARG A 180 28.83 8.44 -33.31
N ARG A 181 29.67 8.84 -34.26
CA ARG A 181 30.02 8.05 -35.46
C ARG A 181 30.84 6.79 -35.15
N ASP A 182 31.42 6.71 -33.96
CA ASP A 182 32.32 5.67 -33.46
C ASP A 182 31.61 4.56 -32.66
N VAL A 183 30.28 4.61 -32.54
CA VAL A 183 29.52 3.65 -31.72
C VAL A 183 29.16 2.38 -32.50
N ALA A 184 29.47 1.22 -31.90
CA ALA A 184 29.14 -0.09 -32.43
C ALA A 184 27.64 -0.30 -32.62
N GLN A 185 27.22 -0.88 -33.76
CA GLN A 185 25.81 -1.17 -34.04
C GLN A 185 25.16 -2.07 -32.98
N SER A 186 25.93 -2.95 -32.34
CA SER A 186 25.44 -3.81 -31.25
C SER A 186 24.98 -3.02 -30.02
N LYS A 187 25.67 -1.92 -29.67
CA LYS A 187 25.26 -1.02 -28.58
C LYS A 187 23.94 -0.32 -28.91
N LYS A 188 23.83 0.21 -30.14
CA LYS A 188 22.61 0.88 -30.62
C LYS A 188 21.37 -0.03 -30.57
N ILE A 189 21.54 -1.31 -30.91
CA ILE A 189 20.45 -2.29 -30.84
C ILE A 189 20.09 -2.61 -29.39
N ALA A 190 21.08 -2.71 -28.49
CA ALA A 190 20.85 -2.98 -27.07
C ALA A 190 20.13 -1.82 -26.38
N ASP A 191 20.56 -0.58 -26.64
CA ASP A 191 19.98 0.64 -26.06
C ASP A 191 18.55 0.85 -26.60
N ALA A 192 18.31 0.60 -27.89
CA ALA A 192 16.99 0.63 -28.50
C ALA A 192 16.04 -0.45 -27.92
N LYS A 193 16.56 -1.65 -27.65
CA LYS A 193 15.79 -2.71 -26.98
C LYS A 193 15.44 -2.33 -25.54
N LEU A 194 16.38 -1.75 -24.81
CA LEU A 194 16.17 -1.29 -23.44
C LEU A 194 15.11 -0.19 -23.39
N ALA A 195 15.10 0.73 -24.36
CA ALA A 195 14.06 1.74 -24.52
C ALA A 195 12.66 1.12 -24.66
N LYS A 196 12.54 0.11 -25.52
CA LYS A 196 11.28 -0.59 -25.81
C LYS A 196 10.78 -1.42 -24.62
N ASP A 197 11.69 -2.10 -23.92
CA ASP A 197 11.35 -2.87 -22.71
C ASP A 197 10.91 -1.94 -21.57
N PHE A 198 11.56 -0.79 -21.43
CA PHE A 198 11.19 0.24 -20.46
C PHE A 198 9.83 0.86 -20.79
N GLU A 199 9.56 1.19 -22.05
CA GLU A 199 8.25 1.68 -22.51
C GLU A 199 7.12 0.67 -22.18
N ALA A 200 7.36 -0.62 -22.42
CA ALA A 200 6.40 -1.68 -22.10
C ALA A 200 6.13 -1.78 -20.58
N ALA A 201 7.18 -1.70 -19.76
CA ALA A 201 7.06 -1.72 -18.31
C ALA A 201 6.27 -0.52 -17.77
N LEU A 202 6.52 0.68 -18.33
CA LEU A 202 5.77 1.89 -17.97
C LEU A 202 4.29 1.78 -18.34
N LYS A 203 3.97 1.17 -19.48
CA LYS A 203 2.57 0.99 -19.93
C LYS A 203 1.77 0.08 -19.00
N GLU A 204 2.39 -0.99 -18.52
CA GLU A 204 1.80 -1.86 -17.48
C GLU A 204 1.64 -1.13 -16.14
N PHE A 205 2.61 -0.30 -15.77
CA PHE A 205 2.52 0.52 -14.56
C PHE A 205 1.38 1.55 -14.63
N GLN A 206 1.22 2.23 -15.76
CA GLN A 206 0.11 3.17 -15.98
C GLN A 206 -1.25 2.47 -15.90
N LYS A 207 -1.37 1.27 -16.48
CA LYS A 207 -2.57 0.44 -16.38
C LYS A 207 -2.89 0.09 -14.92
N ALA A 208 -1.88 -0.25 -14.12
CA ALA A 208 -2.03 -0.52 -12.69
C ALA A 208 -2.43 0.73 -11.89
N GLN A 209 -1.90 1.92 -12.23
CA GLN A 209 -2.30 3.19 -11.63
C GLN A 209 -3.76 3.54 -11.97
N HIS A 210 -4.20 3.36 -13.22
CA HIS A 210 -5.58 3.62 -13.64
C HIS A 210 -6.58 2.72 -12.89
N ILE A 211 -6.25 1.44 -12.73
CA ILE A 211 -7.07 0.49 -11.94
C ILE A 211 -7.14 0.93 -10.47
N THR A 212 -6.05 1.47 -9.91
CA THR A 212 -6.03 1.99 -8.54
C THR A 212 -6.95 3.20 -8.41
N VAL A 213 -6.88 4.16 -9.34
CA VAL A 213 -7.77 5.32 -9.37
C VAL A 213 -9.23 4.90 -9.56
N GLU A 214 -9.53 3.98 -10.48
CA GLU A 214 -10.88 3.44 -10.68
C GLU A 214 -11.43 2.77 -9.41
N ARG A 215 -10.61 2.01 -8.69
CA ARG A 215 -10.98 1.40 -7.39
C ARG A 215 -11.15 2.45 -6.29
N GLU A 216 -10.30 3.47 -6.28
CA GLU A 216 -10.36 4.60 -5.36
C GLU A 216 -11.44 5.62 -5.71
N THR A 217 -12.10 5.53 -6.86
CA THR A 217 -13.24 6.39 -7.26
C THR A 217 -14.56 5.63 -7.26
N SER A 218 -14.56 4.31 -7.46
CA SER A 218 -15.75 3.44 -7.46
C SER A 218 -16.22 3.01 -6.06
N TYR A 219 -15.47 3.26 -4.99
CA TYR A 219 -15.93 2.94 -3.64
C TYR A 219 -17.12 3.82 -3.22
N ILE A 220 -18.28 3.15 -3.08
CA ILE A 220 -19.54 3.66 -2.54
C ILE A 220 -19.45 3.64 -1.00
N PRO A 221 -19.83 4.73 -0.30
CA PRO A 221 -19.87 4.74 1.16
C PRO A 221 -20.65 3.54 1.71
N PHE A 222 -20.04 2.87 2.70
CA PHE A 222 -20.60 1.68 3.35
C PHE A 222 -21.97 2.01 3.97
N ASP A 223 -23.04 1.40 3.44
CA ASP A 223 -24.40 1.51 3.94
C ASP A 223 -24.58 0.51 5.11
N PRO A 224 -24.80 0.95 6.37
CA PRO A 224 -24.70 0.09 7.55
C PRO A 224 -25.88 -0.89 7.73
N LYS A 225 -26.68 -1.17 6.70
CA LYS A 225 -27.86 -2.03 6.81
C LYS A 225 -27.65 -3.51 6.47
N GLY A 226 -26.43 -3.92 6.11
CA GLY A 226 -26.19 -5.22 5.49
C GLY A 226 -25.23 -6.19 6.20
N SER A 227 -25.12 -6.22 7.53
CA SER A 227 -24.49 -7.39 8.20
C SER A 227 -24.80 -7.42 9.70
N PHE A 228 -26.04 -7.78 10.02
CA PHE A 228 -26.37 -8.21 11.38
C PHE A 228 -25.87 -9.65 11.56
N SER A 229 -24.68 -9.81 12.13
CA SER A 229 -24.45 -10.92 13.06
C SER A 229 -24.49 -10.33 14.46
N SER A 230 -25.72 -10.02 14.88
CA SER A 230 -26.01 -9.67 16.26
C SER A 230 -26.10 -10.98 17.02
N SER A 231 -25.17 -11.25 17.94
CA SER A 231 -25.41 -12.24 18.98
C SER A 231 -26.58 -11.73 19.82
N GLU A 232 -27.74 -12.35 19.67
CA GLU A 232 -28.98 -12.00 20.35
C GLU A 232 -28.91 -12.34 21.85
N VAL A 233 -29.42 -11.43 22.68
CA VAL A 233 -29.95 -11.75 24.00
C VAL A 233 -31.31 -11.04 24.09
N ASP A 234 -32.37 -11.86 24.20
CA ASP A 234 -33.78 -11.48 24.29
C ASP A 234 -34.17 -10.96 25.70
N ILE A 235 -35.24 -10.16 25.77
CA ILE A 235 -36.27 -10.01 26.83
C ILE A 235 -37.09 -8.73 26.53
N GLY A 236 -38.42 -8.86 26.44
CA GLY A 236 -39.36 -7.85 25.90
C GLY A 236 -40.31 -7.10 26.86
N TYR A 237 -41.28 -6.39 26.21
CA TYR A 237 -42.47 -5.61 26.65
C TYR A 237 -42.26 -4.18 27.22
N ASP A 238 -43.11 -3.14 27.02
CA ASP A 238 -44.27 -2.81 26.14
C ASP A 238 -44.45 -1.26 26.09
N ARG A 239 -45.22 -0.76 25.10
CA ARG A 239 -45.31 0.59 24.50
C ARG A 239 -46.41 1.48 25.10
N SER A 240 -46.10 2.75 25.38
CA SER A 240 -47.12 3.84 25.46
C SER A 240 -46.58 5.28 25.33
N GLN A 241 -45.26 5.51 25.43
CA GLN A 241 -44.65 6.85 25.36
C GLN A 241 -44.26 7.34 23.95
N GLU A 242 -44.56 6.55 22.92
CA GLU A 242 -43.89 6.64 21.61
C GLU A 242 -44.18 7.91 20.81
N GLN A 243 -45.32 8.57 21.00
CA GLN A 243 -45.74 9.61 20.07
C GLN A 243 -45.09 10.98 20.33
N ARG A 244 -44.66 11.26 21.57
CA ARG A 244 -43.88 12.46 21.93
C ARG A 244 -42.37 12.25 21.70
N VAL A 245 -41.89 11.05 22.00
CA VAL A 245 -40.50 10.63 21.75
C VAL A 245 -40.19 10.66 20.25
N LEU A 246 -41.16 10.37 19.37
CA LEU A 246 -40.96 10.31 17.92
C LEU A 246 -40.58 11.66 17.27
N MET A 247 -41.19 12.77 17.70
CA MET A 247 -40.86 14.10 17.14
C MET A 247 -39.50 14.60 17.64
N GLU A 248 -39.15 14.30 18.90
CA GLU A 248 -37.83 14.63 19.47
C GLU A 248 -36.73 13.71 18.93
N SER A 249 -37.07 12.45 18.64
CA SER A 249 -36.24 11.51 17.88
C SER A 249 -35.94 12.04 16.48
N ARG A 250 -36.94 12.56 15.75
CA ARG A 250 -36.72 13.18 14.42
C ARG A 250 -35.77 14.39 14.47
N ARG A 251 -35.84 15.22 15.52
CA ARG A 251 -34.91 16.36 15.69
C ARG A 251 -33.49 15.90 16.05
N GLN A 252 -33.35 14.87 16.88
CA GLN A 252 -32.04 14.30 17.19
C GLN A 252 -31.43 13.52 16.02
N GLU A 253 -32.25 12.92 15.16
CA GLU A 253 -31.85 12.25 13.93
C GLU A 253 -31.22 13.24 12.94
N ILE A 254 -31.80 14.44 12.76
CA ILE A 254 -31.25 15.49 11.88
C ILE A 254 -29.86 15.96 12.35
N VAL A 255 -29.64 16.13 13.66
CA VAL A 255 -28.34 16.58 14.21
C VAL A 255 -27.28 15.46 14.23
N LEU A 256 -27.71 14.19 14.33
CA LEU A 256 -26.82 13.04 14.18
C LEU A 256 -26.39 12.85 12.72
N LEU A 257 -27.32 13.08 11.78
CA LEU A 257 -27.04 13.11 10.36
C LEU A 257 -26.04 14.21 10.01
N ASP A 258 -26.17 15.42 10.58
CA ASP A 258 -25.26 16.54 10.31
C ASP A 258 -23.81 16.25 10.72
N ASN A 259 -23.61 15.61 11.88
CA ASN A 259 -22.27 15.19 12.35
C ASN A 259 -21.70 14.01 11.55
N GLU A 260 -22.55 13.08 11.11
CA GLU A 260 -22.13 11.96 10.25
C GLU A 260 -21.83 12.44 8.82
N ILE A 261 -22.57 13.42 8.32
CA ILE A 261 -22.30 14.15 7.07
C ILE A 261 -20.98 14.89 7.19
N SER A 262 -20.71 15.63 8.27
CA SER A 262 -19.44 16.35 8.48
C SER A 262 -18.23 15.39 8.59
N LEU A 263 -18.36 14.24 9.26
CA LEU A 263 -17.31 13.22 9.29
C LEU A 263 -17.12 12.53 7.95
N ASN A 264 -18.21 12.27 7.22
CA ASN A 264 -18.13 11.74 5.87
C ASN A 264 -17.52 12.77 4.93
N GLU A 265 -17.80 14.06 5.10
CA GLU A 265 -17.24 15.17 4.33
C GLU A 265 -15.74 15.31 4.58
N ALA A 266 -15.27 15.26 5.83
CA ALA A 266 -13.84 15.25 6.15
C ALA A 266 -13.11 14.00 5.60
N ARG A 267 -13.79 12.84 5.56
CA ARG A 267 -13.25 11.61 4.96
C ARG A 267 -13.26 11.66 3.43
N ILE A 268 -14.26 12.29 2.83
CA ILE A 268 -14.37 12.54 1.40
C ILE A 268 -13.30 13.55 0.98
N GLU A 269 -13.06 14.60 1.76
CA GLU A 269 -12.03 15.61 1.52
C GLU A 269 -10.61 15.01 1.62
N ALA A 270 -10.32 14.24 2.66
CA ALA A 270 -9.03 13.55 2.80
C ALA A 270 -8.77 12.54 1.65
N ARG A 271 -9.83 11.87 1.16
CA ARG A 271 -9.75 10.98 -0.01
C ARG A 271 -9.59 11.76 -1.31
N GLU A 272 -10.31 12.87 -1.50
CA GLU A 272 -10.23 13.71 -2.70
C GLU A 272 -8.83 14.33 -2.82
N GLN A 273 -8.23 14.75 -1.70
CA GLN A 273 -6.83 15.17 -1.66
C GLN A 273 -5.88 14.04 -2.07
N GLY A 274 -6.09 12.82 -1.57
CA GLY A 274 -5.32 11.63 -1.98
C GLY A 274 -5.46 11.32 -3.49
N ILE A 275 -6.68 11.43 -4.03
CA ILE A 275 -6.96 11.23 -5.47
C ILE A 275 -6.32 12.34 -6.31
N GLN A 276 -6.33 13.59 -5.86
CA GLN A 276 -5.67 14.70 -6.55
C GLN A 276 -4.15 14.51 -6.61
N GLU A 277 -3.55 14.04 -5.51
CA GLU A 277 -2.13 13.68 -5.47
C GLU A 277 -1.80 12.52 -6.41
N VAL A 278 -2.64 11.47 -6.44
CA VAL A 278 -2.47 10.34 -7.38
C VAL A 278 -2.60 10.81 -8.84
N LYS A 279 -3.57 11.68 -9.15
CA LYS A 279 -3.75 12.28 -10.48
C LYS A 279 -2.55 13.14 -10.88
N HIS A 280 -1.98 13.91 -9.95
CA HIS A 280 -0.78 14.71 -10.19
C HIS A 280 0.40 13.82 -10.58
N GLN A 281 0.64 12.74 -9.85
CA GLN A 281 1.72 11.78 -10.16
C GLN A 281 1.49 11.05 -11.49
N ILE A 282 0.23 10.73 -11.85
CA ILE A 282 -0.11 10.20 -13.18
C ILE A 282 0.22 11.21 -14.28
N SER A 283 -0.09 12.49 -14.07
CA SER A 283 0.25 13.56 -15.03
C SER A 283 1.76 13.69 -15.23
N GLU A 284 2.54 13.55 -14.16
CA GLU A 284 4.00 13.59 -14.21
C GLU A 284 4.58 12.41 -15.01
N VAL A 285 4.08 11.19 -14.78
CA VAL A 285 4.44 10.01 -15.57
C VAL A 285 4.01 10.17 -17.04
N MET A 286 2.88 10.79 -17.31
CA MET A 286 2.37 11.02 -18.67
C MET A 286 3.22 12.02 -19.47
N GLU A 287 3.83 13.02 -18.83
CA GLU A 287 4.81 13.89 -19.49
C GLU A 287 6.09 13.12 -19.82
N MET A 288 6.56 12.22 -18.94
CA MET A 288 7.72 11.36 -19.24
C MET A 288 7.47 10.40 -20.41
N PHE A 289 6.23 9.97 -20.63
CA PHE A 289 5.84 9.18 -21.81
C PHE A 289 5.98 9.94 -23.12
N LYS A 290 5.63 11.24 -23.12
CA LYS A 290 5.79 12.09 -24.31
C LYS A 290 7.27 12.21 -24.66
N ASP A 291 8.12 12.40 -23.66
CA ASP A 291 9.57 12.50 -23.84
C ASP A 291 10.18 11.18 -24.35
N LEU A 292 9.70 10.03 -23.86
CA LEU A 292 10.18 8.71 -24.29
C LEU A 292 9.69 8.34 -25.70
N ALA A 293 8.43 8.65 -26.05
CA ALA A 293 7.88 8.36 -27.37
C ALA A 293 8.63 9.10 -28.49
N VAL A 294 9.05 10.35 -28.23
CA VAL A 294 9.90 11.12 -29.15
C VAL A 294 11.27 10.46 -29.36
N MET A 295 11.81 9.81 -28.32
CA MET A 295 13.10 9.13 -28.37
C MET A 295 13.03 7.80 -29.14
N VAL A 296 11.95 7.04 -28.97
CA VAL A 296 11.74 5.74 -29.65
C VAL A 296 11.38 5.93 -31.14
N ASP A 297 10.68 7.02 -31.51
CA ASP A 297 10.32 7.33 -32.90
C ASP A 297 11.56 7.66 -33.77
N HIS A 298 12.61 8.25 -33.17
CA HIS A 298 13.90 8.48 -33.84
C HIS A 298 14.75 7.20 -33.98
N GLN A 299 14.34 6.10 -33.34
CA GLN A 299 15.00 4.79 -33.37
C GLN A 299 14.24 3.79 -34.27
N GLY A 300 13.53 4.28 -35.29
CA GLY A 300 12.82 3.48 -36.27
C GLY A 300 13.74 2.61 -37.13
N THR A 301 14.28 1.51 -36.58
CA THR A 301 14.94 0.42 -37.32
C THR A 301 15.14 -0.86 -36.48
N ILE A 302 14.22 -1.19 -35.55
CA ILE A 302 14.25 -2.50 -34.85
C ILE A 302 13.45 -3.58 -35.59
N ASP A 303 12.44 -3.20 -36.38
CA ASP A 303 11.66 -4.17 -37.18
C ASP A 303 12.50 -4.84 -38.29
N ASP A 304 13.71 -4.35 -38.51
CA ASP A 304 14.68 -4.87 -39.49
C ASP A 304 15.61 -5.95 -38.91
N ILE A 305 15.42 -6.38 -37.66
CA ILE A 305 16.23 -7.46 -37.06
C ILE A 305 15.95 -8.78 -37.78
N ASP A 306 14.69 -9.07 -38.12
CA ASP A 306 14.34 -10.28 -38.88
C ASP A 306 14.89 -10.22 -40.31
N GLU A 307 14.79 -9.08 -40.99
CA GLU A 307 15.37 -8.86 -42.32
C GLU A 307 16.92 -8.94 -42.29
N LYS A 308 17.56 -8.42 -41.24
CA LYS A 308 19.02 -8.47 -41.07
C LYS A 308 19.51 -9.85 -40.67
N ILE A 309 18.74 -10.62 -39.90
CA ILE A 309 19.00 -12.04 -39.62
C ILE A 309 18.87 -12.86 -40.90
N ASP A 310 17.84 -12.63 -41.72
CA ASP A 310 17.66 -13.34 -42.99
C ASP A 310 18.72 -12.98 -44.03
N ASN A 311 19.17 -11.72 -44.06
CA ASN A 311 20.30 -11.28 -44.88
C ASN A 311 21.63 -11.90 -44.40
N LEU A 312 21.88 -11.95 -43.08
CA LEU A 312 23.05 -12.65 -42.51
C LEU A 312 23.02 -14.15 -42.83
N ARG A 313 21.86 -14.79 -42.74
CA ARG A 313 21.66 -16.21 -43.03
C ARG A 313 21.88 -16.50 -44.52
N SER A 314 21.39 -15.63 -45.40
CA SER A 314 21.59 -15.70 -46.84
C SER A 314 23.04 -15.51 -47.24
N ALA A 315 23.74 -14.52 -46.66
CA ALA A 315 25.16 -14.29 -46.87
C ALA A 315 26.02 -15.46 -46.38
N ALA A 316 25.70 -16.05 -45.22
CA ALA A 316 26.38 -17.24 -44.70
C ALA A 316 26.16 -18.49 -45.57
N ALA A 317 24.94 -18.67 -46.10
CA ALA A 317 24.62 -19.75 -47.03
C ALA A 317 25.38 -19.61 -48.36
N GLN A 318 25.46 -18.39 -48.91
CA GLN A 318 26.26 -18.09 -50.08
C GLN A 318 27.74 -18.35 -49.81
N GLY A 319 28.29 -17.85 -48.69
CA GLY A 319 29.67 -18.07 -48.28
C GLY A 319 30.02 -19.57 -48.16
N LYS A 320 29.12 -20.36 -47.55
CA LYS A 320 29.27 -21.83 -47.51
C LYS A 320 29.30 -22.45 -48.90
N SER A 321 28.45 -21.99 -49.82
CA SER A 321 28.44 -22.48 -51.20
C SER A 321 29.74 -22.13 -51.96
N HIS A 322 30.30 -20.94 -51.72
CA HIS A 322 31.55 -20.51 -52.33
C HIS A 322 32.74 -21.31 -51.78
N LEU A 323 32.76 -21.62 -50.48
CA LEU A 323 33.78 -22.48 -49.87
C LEU A 323 33.71 -23.92 -50.40
N VAL A 324 32.51 -24.48 -50.57
CA VAL A 324 32.32 -25.82 -51.17
C VAL A 324 32.76 -25.83 -52.64
N LYS A 325 32.41 -24.80 -53.42
CA LYS A 325 32.87 -24.67 -54.81
C LYS A 325 34.40 -24.55 -54.88
N ALA A 326 35.01 -23.70 -54.07
CA ALA A 326 36.47 -23.54 -54.01
C ALA A 326 37.17 -24.84 -53.61
N SER A 327 36.63 -25.57 -52.61
CA SER A 327 37.12 -26.88 -52.19
C SER A 327 37.04 -27.92 -53.32
N ASN A 328 35.93 -27.96 -54.05
CA ASN A 328 35.75 -28.89 -55.17
C ASN A 328 36.64 -28.52 -56.36
N THR A 329 36.88 -27.21 -56.61
CA THR A 329 37.83 -26.76 -57.62
C THR A 329 39.28 -27.08 -57.23
N GLN A 330 39.65 -26.99 -55.95
CA GLN A 330 40.96 -27.46 -55.47
C GLN A 330 41.11 -28.98 -55.56
N GLY A 331 40.08 -29.76 -55.20
CA GLY A 331 40.11 -31.22 -55.31
C GLY A 331 40.12 -31.72 -56.76
N SER A 332 39.44 -31.02 -57.67
CA SER A 332 39.34 -31.41 -59.08
C SER A 332 40.53 -30.96 -59.94
N ASN A 333 41.31 -29.97 -59.50
CA ASN A 333 42.55 -29.54 -60.16
C ASN A 333 43.79 -30.39 -59.78
N SER A 334 43.63 -31.46 -59.01
CA SER A 334 44.74 -32.35 -58.62
C SER A 334 45.29 -33.23 -59.77
N SER A 335 44.88 -33.05 -61.03
CA SER A 335 45.31 -33.93 -62.13
C SER A 335 45.82 -33.25 -63.40
N LEU A 336 45.95 -31.91 -63.47
CA LEU A 336 46.55 -31.28 -64.66
C LEU A 336 47.77 -30.43 -64.31
N MET A 337 48.93 -31.05 -64.58
CA MET A 337 50.25 -30.47 -64.82
C MET A 337 50.31 -28.94 -64.93
N CYS A 338 50.99 -28.31 -63.98
CA CYS A 338 51.76 -27.11 -64.30
C CYS A 338 53.06 -27.57 -64.98
N LEU A 339 53.03 -27.57 -66.31
CA LEU A 339 54.21 -27.65 -67.16
C LEU A 339 55.08 -26.41 -66.91
N CYS A 340 56.37 -26.65 -66.68
CA CYS A 340 57.41 -25.63 -66.63
C CYS A 340 57.34 -24.70 -67.86
N TRP A 341 57.36 -23.39 -67.62
CA TRP A 341 57.83 -22.43 -68.62
C TRP A 341 59.32 -22.17 -68.40
N LYS A 342 59.99 -21.97 -69.55
CA LYS A 342 61.41 -22.21 -69.84
C LYS A 342 62.36 -21.20 -69.23
#